data_AF-A0A5S9NPL7-F1
#
_entry.id   AF-A0A5S9NPL7-F1
#
_cell.length_a   1.000
_cell.length_b   1.000
_cell.length_c   1.000
_cell.angle_alpha   90.00
_cell.angle_beta   90.00
_cell.angle_gamma   90.00
#
_symmetry.space_group_name_H-M   'P 1'
#
loop_
_entity.id
_entity.type
_entity.pdbx_description
1 polymer ?
#
loop_
_entity_poly.entity_id
_entity_poly.type
_entity_poly.pdbx_seq_one_letter_code
_entity_poly.pdbx_strand_id
1 'polypeptide(L)'
;MIGKNAIVAMLAAEFAAADMACIVENIFKDGEWAILEWRDPLGLRGCGFFHLVDDLILLQRVYWDKLRFLTMHNLPIPGKEQH
;
A
#
# COMPACT_ATOMS: atom_id res chain seq x y z
N MET A 1 3.32 -7.06 -10.56
CA MET A 1 2.33 -8.08 -10.15
C MET A 1 1.14 -8.00 -11.08
N ILE A 2 0.62 -9.13 -11.58
CA ILE A 2 -0.49 -9.14 -12.54
C ILE A 2 -1.47 -10.25 -12.15
N GLY A 3 -2.77 -9.93 -12.12
CA GLY A 3 -3.85 -10.89 -11.90
C GLY A 3 -4.25 -11.10 -10.44
N LYS A 4 -5.52 -11.46 -10.24
CA LYS A 4 -6.17 -11.61 -8.93
C LYS A 4 -5.41 -12.54 -7.98
N ASN A 5 -4.98 -13.71 -8.45
CA ASN A 5 -4.30 -14.69 -7.60
C ASN A 5 -2.95 -14.20 -7.09
N ALA A 6 -2.19 -13.48 -7.93
CA ALA A 6 -0.91 -12.92 -7.52
C ALA A 6 -1.09 -11.81 -6.47
N ILE A 7 -2.11 -10.97 -6.64
CA ILE A 7 -2.44 -9.89 -5.68
C ILE A 7 -2.86 -10.49 -4.33
N VAL A 8 -3.70 -11.52 -4.34
CA VAL A 8 -4.11 -12.21 -3.11
C VAL A 8 -2.91 -12.82 -2.38
N ALA A 9 -2.02 -13.51 -3.11
CA ALA A 9 -0.83 -14.11 -2.53
C ALA A 9 0.12 -13.06 -1.91
N MET A 10 0.28 -11.91 -2.56
CA MET A 10 1.04 -10.79 -2.04
C MET A 10 0.45 -10.25 -0.74
N LEU A 11 -0.84 -9.92 -0.74
CA LEU A 11 -1.50 -9.36 0.44
C LEU A 11 -1.45 -10.34 1.62
N ALA A 12 -1.66 -11.64 1.36
CA ALA A 12 -1.54 -12.67 2.39
C ALA A 12 -0.12 -12.73 2.99
N ALA A 13 0.92 -12.63 2.15
CA ALA A 13 2.31 -12.61 2.62
C ALA A 13 2.64 -11.33 3.40
N GLU A 14 2.17 -10.16 2.94
CA GLU A 14 2.36 -8.87 3.61
C GLU A 14 1.67 -8.82 4.97
N PHE A 15 0.41 -9.26 5.05
CA PHE A 15 -0.35 -9.32 6.31
C PHE A 15 0.18 -10.35 7.31
N ALA A 16 0.86 -11.40 6.83
CA ALA A 16 1.53 -12.35 7.71
C ALA A 16 2.85 -11.78 8.30
N ALA A 17 3.48 -10.82 7.61
CA ALA A 17 4.78 -10.28 8.00
C ALA A 17 4.69 -9.11 9.00
N ALA A 18 3.59 -8.35 8.99
CA ALA A 18 3.38 -7.22 9.89
C ALA A 18 1.88 -6.93 10.07
N ASP A 19 1.54 -6.35 11.23
CA ASP A 19 0.18 -5.86 11.50
C ASP A 19 -0.06 -4.59 10.67
N MET A 20 -0.76 -4.76 9.55
CA MET A 20 -0.99 -3.73 8.54
C MET A 20 -2.43 -3.25 8.64
N ALA A 21 -2.68 -2.27 9.50
CA ALA A 21 -3.97 -1.60 9.57
C ALA A 21 -4.00 -0.37 8.67
N CYS A 22 -4.99 -0.29 7.78
CA CYS A 22 -5.20 0.85 6.89
C CYS A 22 -6.35 1.71 7.44
N ILE A 23 -6.02 2.89 7.97
CA ILE A 23 -6.99 3.88 8.43
C ILE A 23 -7.26 4.82 7.26
N VAL A 24 -8.50 4.82 6.77
CA VAL A 24 -8.95 5.70 5.68
C VAL A 24 -8.87 7.16 6.14
N GLU A 25 -8.12 7.99 5.41
CA GLU A 25 -8.15 9.45 5.59
C GLU A 25 -9.14 10.09 4.62
N ASN A 26 -9.08 9.76 3.32
CA ASN A 26 -10.01 10.28 2.31
C ASN A 26 -10.26 9.26 1.20
N ILE A 27 -11.44 9.34 0.57
CA ILE A 27 -11.75 8.63 -0.67
C ILE A 27 -12.23 9.65 -1.71
N PHE A 28 -11.56 9.69 -2.86
CA PHE A 28 -11.97 10.50 -4.00
C PHE A 28 -12.36 9.60 -5.16
N LYS A 29 -13.26 10.11 -6.00
CA LYS A 29 -13.64 9.49 -7.26
C LYS A 29 -13.55 10.53 -8.37
N ASP A 30 -12.93 10.16 -9.47
CA ASP A 30 -12.91 10.94 -10.70
C ASP A 30 -13.05 10.01 -11.91
N GLY A 31 -14.23 10.03 -12.54
CA GLY A 31 -14.59 9.09 -13.60
C GLY A 31 -14.44 7.63 -13.16
N GLU A 32 -13.58 6.90 -13.87
CA GLU A 32 -13.21 5.51 -13.61
C GLU A 32 -12.10 5.35 -12.57
N TRP A 33 -11.59 6.43 -11.99
CA TRP A 33 -10.55 6.37 -10.96
C TRP A 33 -11.13 6.55 -9.55
N ALA A 34 -10.67 5.72 -8.63
CA ALA A 34 -10.81 5.93 -7.20
C ALA A 34 -9.43 6.16 -6.56
N ILE A 35 -9.37 7.10 -5.63
CA ILE A 35 -8.16 7.46 -4.90
C ILE A 35 -8.46 7.25 -3.42
N LEU A 36 -7.62 6.46 -2.73
CA LEU A 36 -7.68 6.22 -1.30
C LEU A 36 -6.45 6.83 -0.65
N GLU A 37 -6.63 7.89 0.12
CA GLU A 37 -5.62 8.35 1.06
C GLU A 37 -5.79 7.62 2.37
N TRP A 38 -4.70 7.12 2.92
CA TRP A 38 -4.71 6.32 4.13
C TRP A 38 -3.48 6.56 4.98
N ARG A 39 -3.60 6.18 6.25
CA ARG A 39 -2.48 6.08 7.17
C ARG A 39 -2.50 4.77 7.94
N ASP A 40 -1.36 4.35 8.45
CA ASP A 40 -1.27 3.26 9.43
C ASP A 40 -1.42 3.79 10.88
N PRO A 41 -1.49 2.91 11.91
CA PRO A 41 -1.54 3.33 13.31
C PRO A 41 -0.30 4.08 13.81
N LEU A 42 0.85 3.93 13.13
CA LEU A 42 2.10 4.62 13.45
C LEU A 42 2.22 5.99 12.74
N GLY A 43 1.22 6.34 11.91
CA GLY A 43 1.14 7.60 11.19
C GLY A 43 1.86 7.63 9.85
N LEU A 44 2.37 6.49 9.35
CA LEU A 44 2.84 6.38 7.97
C LEU A 44 1.66 6.60 7.03
N ARG A 45 1.86 7.43 6.00
CA ARG A 45 0.83 7.78 5.02
C ARG A 45 1.10 7.13 3.67
N GLY A 46 0.02 6.79 2.98
CA GLY A 46 0.04 6.34 1.61
C GLY A 46 -1.17 6.83 0.82
N CYS A 47 -1.08 6.69 -0.50
CA CYS A 47 -2.14 7.02 -1.42
C CYS A 47 -2.24 5.93 -2.50
N GLY A 48 -3.39 5.27 -2.56
CA GLY A 48 -3.72 4.24 -3.54
C GLY A 48 -4.58 4.81 -4.66
N PHE A 49 -4.22 4.53 -5.90
CA PHE A 49 -4.96 4.86 -7.11
C PHE A 49 -5.48 3.56 -7.72
N PHE A 50 -6.77 3.54 -8.03
CA PHE A 50 -7.46 2.38 -8.59
C PHE A 50 -8.19 2.81 -9.84
N HIS A 51 -7.91 2.16 -10.97
CA HIS A 51 -8.70 2.29 -12.20
C HIS A 51 -9.75 1.19 -12.20
N LEU A 52 -11.03 1.55 -12.21
CA LEU A 52 -12.17 0.67 -12.17
C LEU A 52 -12.86 0.63 -13.55
N VAL A 53 -13.02 -0.56 -14.09
CA VAL A 53 -13.77 -0.82 -15.33
C VAL A 53 -14.73 -1.97 -15.05
N ASP A 54 -16.01 -1.79 -15.39
CA ASP A 54 -17.08 -2.78 -15.13
C ASP A 54 -17.11 -3.27 -13.67
N ASP A 55 -17.01 -2.34 -12.72
CA ASP A 55 -16.97 -2.60 -11.27
C ASP A 55 -15.78 -3.47 -10.79
N LEU A 56 -14.76 -3.67 -11.63
CA LEU A 56 -13.54 -4.40 -11.31
C LEU A 56 -12.32 -3.47 -11.28
N ILE A 57 -11.39 -3.72 -10.35
CA ILE A 57 -10.09 -3.03 -10.32
C ILE A 57 -9.23 -3.58 -11.47
N LEU A 58 -9.07 -2.79 -12.53
CA LEU A 58 -8.21 -3.11 -13.68
C LEU A 58 -6.74 -2.84 -13.35
N LEU A 59 -6.47 -1.74 -12.64
CA LEU A 59 -5.14 -1.32 -12.26
C LEU A 59 -5.17 -0.75 -10.84
N GLN A 60 -4.17 -1.11 -10.04
CA GLN A 60 -3.91 -0.49 -8.75
C GLN A 60 -2.46 0.00 -8.68
N ARG A 61 -2.25 1.18 -8.09
CA ARG A 61 -0.93 1.72 -7.80
C ARG A 61 -0.94 2.40 -6.45
N VAL A 62 -0.02 2.04 -5.56
CA VAL A 62 0.08 2.61 -4.22
C VAL A 62 1.41 3.31 -4.06
N TYR A 63 1.38 4.55 -3.58
CA TYR A 63 2.55 5.33 -3.20
C TYR A 63 2.58 5.48 -1.69
N TRP A 64 3.73 5.21 -1.08
CA TRP A 64 3.99 5.34 0.35
C TRP A 64 5.49 5.47 0.59
N ASP A 65 5.88 6.02 1.74
CA ASP A 65 7.29 6.24 2.07
C ASP A 65 7.94 4.96 2.63
N LYS A 66 8.59 4.20 1.74
CA LYS A 66 9.31 2.97 2.10
C LYS A 66 10.43 3.21 3.11
N LEU A 67 11.13 4.34 3.04
CA LEU A 67 12.24 4.62 3.94
C LEU A 67 11.72 4.85 5.37
N ARG A 68 10.61 5.59 5.51
CA ARG A 68 9.97 5.78 6.82
C ARG A 68 9.49 4.49 7.43
N PHE A 69 8.84 3.62 6.65
CA PHE A 69 8.42 2.30 7.11
C PHE A 69 9.60 1.48 7.66
N LEU A 70 10.66 1.33 6.87
CA LEU A 70 11.84 0.56 7.30
C LEU A 70 12.45 1.14 8.58
N THR A 71 12.51 2.47 8.69
CA THR A 71 13.01 3.15 9.90
C THR A 71 12.09 2.92 11.10
N MET A 72 10.77 3.05 10.95
CA MET A 72 9.79 2.88 12.04
C MET A 72 9.75 1.45 12.58
N HIS A 73 9.93 0.45 11.71
CA HIS A 73 9.95 -0.96 12.10
C HIS A 73 11.35 -1.49 12.40
N ASN A 74 12.37 -0.62 12.42
CA ASN A 74 13.77 -0.98 12.66
C ASN A 74 14.28 -2.11 11.73
N LEU A 75 13.84 -2.07 10.46
CA LEU A 75 14.18 -3.04 9.42
C LEU A 75 15.42 -2.58 8.62
N PRO A 76 16.16 -3.49 7.97
CA PRO A 76 17.31 -3.15 7.16
C PRO A 76 16.96 -2.18 6.02
N ILE A 77 17.73 -1.09 5.93
CA ILE A 77 17.61 -0.11 4.85
C ILE A 77 18.62 -0.48 3.75
N PRO A 78 18.18 -0.82 2.52
CA PRO A 78 19.09 -1.15 1.43
C PRO A 78 20.06 0.00 1.14
N GLY A 79 21.36 -0.29 1.08
CA GLY A 79 22.40 0.70 0.76
C GLY A 79 22.90 1.53 1.94
N LYS A 80 22.39 1.32 3.16
CA LYS A 80 23.07 1.78 4.39
C LYS A 80 23.78 0.58 5.01
N GLU A 81 25.11 0.58 4.97
CA GLU A 81 25.91 -0.40 5.72
C GLU A 81 25.67 -0.18 7.23
N GLN A 82 25.34 -1.24 7.95
CA GLN A 82 25.32 -1.24 9.41
C GLN A 82 26.78 -1.23 9.87
N HIS A 83 27.26 -0.08 10.37
CA HIS A 83 28.50 0.00 11.14
C HIS A 83 28.24 -0.40 12.59
#